data_AF-A0A7X8T6S3-F1
#
_entry.id   AF-A0A7X8T6S3-F1
#
_cell.length_a   1.000
_cell.length_b   1.000
_cell.length_c   1.000
_cell.angle_alpha   90.00
_cell.angle_beta   90.00
_cell.angle_gamma   90.00
#
_symmetry.space_group_name_H-M   'P 1'
#
loop_
_entity.id
_entity.type
_entity.pdbx_description
1 polymer ?
#
loop_
_entity_poly.entity_id
_entity_poly.type
_entity_poly.pdbx_seq_one_letter_code
_entity_poly.pdbx_strand_id
1 'polypeptide(L)'
;MTHLVYFAWVRERIGKSEEDIALPSSVITVADLLNHLKTLGEEYETALQHENVIRVALDQEHVDHDEPIGDAREIGIFPPMTGG
;
A
#
# COMPACT_ATOMS: atom_id res chain seq x y z
N MET A 1 -11.15 -8.84 -5.44
CA MET A 1 -9.93 -9.19 -4.69
C MET A 1 -8.81 -8.42 -5.34
N THR A 2 -8.07 -7.67 -4.54
CA THR A 2 -6.96 -6.83 -4.98
C THR A 2 -5.67 -7.44 -4.45
N HIS A 3 -4.68 -7.59 -5.34
CA HIS A 3 -3.39 -8.17 -4.98
C HIS A 3 -2.45 -7.06 -4.50
N LEU A 4 -1.93 -7.20 -3.29
CA LEU A 4 -0.99 -6.26 -2.68
C LEU A 4 0.39 -6.88 -2.61
N VAL A 5 1.42 -6.11 -2.98
CA VAL A 5 2.83 -6.51 -2.89
C VAL A 5 3.60 -5.51 -2.03
N TYR A 6 4.31 -6.00 -1.02
CA TYR A 6 5.04 -5.17 -0.07
C TYR A 6 6.54 -5.29 -0.25
N PHE A 7 7.27 -4.17 -0.11
CA PHE A 7 8.72 -4.14 -0.27
C PHE A 7 9.45 -3.53 0.92
N ALA A 8 10.74 -3.88 1.03
CA ALA A 8 11.68 -3.34 2.02
C ALA A 8 11.09 -3.30 3.45
N TRP A 9 11.22 -2.19 4.18
CA TRP A 9 10.76 -2.15 5.57
C TRP A 9 9.25 -2.34 5.73
N VAL A 10 8.46 -2.04 4.69
CA VAL A 10 7.00 -2.22 4.74
C VAL A 10 6.70 -3.71 4.82
N ARG A 11 7.33 -4.50 3.95
CA ARG A 11 7.27 -5.98 3.99
C ARG A 11 7.75 -6.54 5.31
N GLU A 12 8.89 -6.05 5.80
CA GLU A 12 9.50 -6.55 7.04
C GLU A 12 8.63 -6.29 8.26
N ARG A 13 7.95 -5.13 8.31
CA ARG A 13 7.06 -4.76 9.41
C ARG A 13 5.72 -5.50 9.34
N ILE A 14 5.13 -5.62 8.14
CA ILE A 14 3.87 -6.36 7.94
C ILE A 14 4.09 -7.88 8.09
N GLY A 15 5.31 -8.37 7.82
CA GLY A 15 5.63 -9.79 7.88
C GLY A 15 5.12 -10.61 6.70
N LYS A 16 4.61 -9.96 5.65
CA LYS A 16 4.10 -10.58 4.42
C LYS A 16 4.76 -9.94 3.20
N SER A 17 5.14 -10.74 2.22
CA SER A 17 5.59 -10.25 0.90
C SER A 17 4.44 -9.78 0.04
N GLU A 18 3.30 -10.43 0.12
CA GLU A 18 2.11 -10.17 -0.68
C GLU A 18 0.87 -10.72 0.03
N GLU A 19 -0.29 -10.22 -0.36
CA GLU A 19 -1.59 -10.78 0.03
C GLU A 19 -2.73 -10.32 -0.87
N ASP A 20 -3.81 -11.10 -0.90
CA ASP A 20 -5.05 -10.73 -1.58
C ASP A 20 -6.09 -10.26 -0.56
N ILE A 21 -6.55 -9.02 -0.71
CA ILE A 21 -7.59 -8.45 0.18
C ILE A 21 -8.83 -8.01 -0.59
N ALA A 22 -9.97 -8.01 0.10
CA ALA A 22 -11.19 -7.41 -0.38
C ALA A 22 -11.25 -5.96 0.10
N LEU A 23 -11.10 -5.01 -0.82
CA LEU A 23 -11.23 -3.59 -0.50
C LEU A 23 -12.71 -3.21 -0.33
N PRO A 24 -13.06 -2.46 0.73
CA PRO A 24 -14.40 -1.92 0.88
C PRO A 24 -14.67 -0.86 -0.19
N SER A 25 -15.93 -0.64 -0.54
CA SER A 25 -16.31 0.34 -1.57
C SER A 25 -15.99 1.80 -1.20
N SER A 26 -15.59 2.06 0.05
CA SER A 26 -15.11 3.36 0.51
C SER A 26 -13.65 3.64 0.15
N VAL A 27 -12.88 2.63 -0.29
CA VAL A 27 -11.49 2.80 -0.70
C VAL A 27 -11.46 3.14 -2.18
N ILE A 28 -11.27 4.43 -2.48
CA ILE A 28 -11.32 4.96 -3.85
C ILE A 28 -9.91 5.36 -4.32
N THR A 29 -9.14 6.00 -3.45
CA THR A 29 -7.81 6.54 -3.73
C THR A 29 -6.72 5.76 -3.03
N VAL A 30 -5.48 5.96 -3.45
CA VAL A 30 -4.30 5.42 -2.77
C VAL A 30 -4.25 5.84 -1.29
N ALA A 31 -4.61 7.08 -0.96
CA ALA A 31 -4.70 7.54 0.42
C ALA A 31 -5.74 6.73 1.22
N ASP A 32 -6.90 6.44 0.64
CA ASP A 32 -7.92 5.60 1.29
C ASP A 32 -7.41 4.19 1.53
N LEU A 33 -6.64 3.63 0.59
CA LEU A 33 -6.03 2.31 0.74
C LEU A 33 -5.04 2.29 1.90
N LEU A 34 -4.11 3.24 1.98
CA LEU A 34 -3.13 3.29 3.07
C LEU A 34 -3.83 3.44 4.43
N ASN A 35 -4.86 4.28 4.50
CA ASN A 35 -5.68 4.42 5.70
C ASN A 35 -6.41 3.13 6.06
N HIS A 36 -6.99 2.44 5.09
CA HIS A 36 -7.65 1.16 5.31
C HIS A 36 -6.67 0.10 5.83
N LEU A 37 -5.48 -0.01 5.24
CA LEU A 37 -4.48 -0.98 5.67
C LEU A 37 -4.06 -0.80 7.12
N LYS A 38 -3.90 0.45 7.59
CA LYS A 38 -3.62 0.74 9.00
C LYS A 38 -4.67 0.18 9.97
N THR A 39 -5.91 -0.02 9.51
CA THR A 39 -6.98 -0.58 10.35
C THR A 39 -6.91 -2.10 10.50
N LEU A 40 -6.06 -2.79 9.73
CA LEU A 40 -6.00 -4.26 9.69
C LEU A 40 -5.16 -4.87 10.82
N GLY A 41 -4.33 -4.08 11.51
CA GLY A 41 -3.50 -4.55 12.62
C GLY A 41 -2.36 -3.59 12.98
N GLU A 42 -1.75 -3.82 14.15
CA GLU A 42 -0.64 -3.02 14.69
C GLU A 42 0.59 -3.04 13.77
N GLU A 43 0.81 -4.16 13.06
CA GLU A 43 1.88 -4.32 12.10
C GLU A 43 1.73 -3.39 10.89
N TYR A 44 0.50 -3.17 10.40
CA TYR A 44 0.24 -2.24 9.29
C TYR A 44 0.33 -0.80 9.75
N GLU A 45 -0.21 -0.49 10.94
CA GLU A 45 -0.10 0.84 11.54
C GLU A 45 1.39 1.23 11.70
N THR A 46 2.20 0.32 12.24
CA THR A 46 3.64 0.50 12.41
C THR A 46 4.37 0.61 11.07
N ALA A 47 3.99 -0.19 10.07
CA ALA A 47 4.57 -0.16 8.74
C ALA A 47 4.31 1.17 8.01
N LEU A 48 3.10 1.70 8.17
CA LEU A 48 2.57 2.87 7.47
C LEU A 48 2.54 4.14 8.33
N GLN A 49 3.21 4.14 9.50
CA GLN A 49 3.24 5.26 10.44
C GLN A 49 3.67 6.60 9.80
N HIS A 50 4.53 6.53 8.78
CA HIS A 50 4.99 7.67 7.98
C HIS A 50 4.38 7.62 6.57
N GLU A 51 3.05 7.64 6.49
CA GLU A 51 2.33 7.45 5.21
C GLU A 51 2.79 8.41 4.12
N ASN A 52 3.09 9.67 4.46
CA ASN A 52 3.51 10.70 3.51
C ASN A 52 4.77 10.35 2.70
N VAL A 53 5.59 9.41 3.17
CA VAL A 53 6.78 8.96 2.43
C VAL A 53 6.56 7.64 1.70
N ILE A 54 5.49 6.92 2.02
CA ILE A 54 5.15 5.65 1.38
C ILE A 54 4.80 5.93 -0.09
N ARG A 55 5.39 5.14 -0.96
CA ARG A 55 5.14 5.17 -2.40
C ARG A 55 4.27 3.98 -2.78
N VAL A 56 3.43 4.22 -3.77
CA VAL A 56 2.49 3.22 -4.28
C VAL A 56 2.65 3.13 -5.79
N ALA A 57 2.54 1.90 -6.29
CA ALA A 57 2.46 1.61 -7.71
C ALA A 57 1.14 0.88 -7.99
N LEU A 58 0.39 1.33 -9.00
CA LEU A 58 -0.77 0.63 -9.54
C LEU A 58 -0.34 -0.02 -10.85
N ASP A 59 -0.47 -1.35 -10.95
CA ASP A 59 -0.05 -2.12 -12.12
C ASP A 59 1.36 -1.75 -12.63
N GLN A 60 2.31 -1.63 -11.68
CA GLN A 60 3.73 -1.28 -11.90
C GLN A 60 4.00 0.19 -12.28
N GLU A 61 2.99 1.06 -12.26
CA GLU A 61 3.15 2.50 -12.49
C GLU A 61 3.06 3.29 -11.17
N HIS A 62 4.05 4.15 -10.90
CA HIS A 62 4.05 5.01 -9.72
C HIS A 62 2.95 6.05 -9.80
N VAL A 63 2.22 6.21 -8.70
CA VAL A 63 1.11 7.15 -8.59
C VAL A 63 1.20 7.97 -7.32
N ASP A 64 0.53 9.12 -7.34
CA ASP A 64 0.35 9.97 -6.17
C ASP A 64 -0.78 9.44 -5.27
N HIS A 65 -0.86 9.95 -4.04
CA HIS A 65 -1.82 9.45 -3.05
C HIS A 65 -3.28 9.81 -3.36
N ASP A 66 -3.52 10.83 -4.17
CA ASP A 66 -4.84 11.25 -4.63
C ASP A 66 -5.31 10.48 -5.88
N GLU A 67 -4.43 9.69 -6.51
CA GLU A 67 -4.79 8.91 -7.68
C GLU A 67 -5.83 7.83 -7.33
N PRO A 68 -6.91 7.69 -8.13
CA PRO A 68 -7.86 6.61 -7.97
C PRO A 68 -7.23 5.24 -8.22
N ILE A 69 -7.55 4.25 -7.37
CA ILE A 69 -7.09 2.87 -7.56
C ILE A 69 -7.71 2.25 -8.81
N GLY A 70 -8.96 2.61 -9.12
CA GLY A 70 -9.70 2.10 -10.27
C GLY A 70 -9.78 0.56 -10.27
N ASP A 71 -9.42 -0.04 -11.41
CA ASP A 71 -9.45 -1.48 -11.64
C ASP A 71 -8.05 -2.14 -11.49
N ALA A 72 -7.12 -1.48 -10.79
CA ALA A 72 -5.76 -1.98 -10.60
C ALA A 72 -5.77 -3.41 -10.05
N ARG A 73 -4.98 -4.28 -10.69
CA ARG A 73 -4.92 -5.71 -10.34
C ARG A 73 -3.84 -5.98 -9.32
N GLU A 74 -2.74 -5.26 -9.43
CA GLU A 74 -1.59 -5.32 -8.53
C GLU A 74 -1.31 -3.94 -7.96
N ILE A 75 -1.14 -3.87 -6.64
CA ILE A 75 -0.75 -2.64 -5.96
C ILE A 75 0.53 -2.87 -5.17
N GLY A 76 1.60 -2.23 -5.60
CA GLY A 76 2.89 -2.26 -4.92
C GLY A 76 2.97 -1.17 -3.86
N ILE A 77 3.36 -1.53 -2.63
CA ILE A 77 3.51 -0.59 -1.50
C ILE A 77 4.93 -0.69 -0.97
N PHE A 78 5.65 0.43 -1.02
CA PHE A 78 7.06 0.44 -0.73
C PHE A 78 7.50 1.78 -0.12
N PRO A 79 8.56 1.77 0.68
CA PRO A 79 9.11 3.00 1.22
C PRO A 79 9.77 3.87 0.14
N PRO A 80 10.13 5.13 0.45
CA PRO A 80 10.93 5.91 -0.49
C PRO A 80 12.23 5.16 -0.75
N MET A 81 12.56 4.97 -2.03
CA MET A 81 13.84 4.41 -2.44
C MET A 81 14.95 5.35 -1.95
N THR A 82 15.70 4.94 -0.92
CA THR A 82 16.94 5.62 -0.54
C THR A 82 17.95 5.24 -1.62
N GLY A 83 18.13 6.13 -2.59
CA GLY A 83 19.09 5.91 -3.68
C GLY A 83 20.50 5.68 -3.15
N GLY A 84 21.13 4.64 -3.68
CA GLY A 84 22.55 4.67 -4.02
C GLY A 84 22.70 5.11 -5.47
#